data_AF-A0A146LHW8-F1
#
_entry.id   AF-A0A146LHW8-F1
#
_cell.length_a   1.000
_cell.length_b   1.000
_cell.length_c   1.000
_cell.angle_alpha   90.00
_cell.angle_beta   90.00
_cell.angle_gamma   90.00
#
_symmetry.space_group_name_H-M   'P 1'
#
loop_
_entity.id
_entity.type
_entity.pdbx_description
1 polymer ?
#
loop_
_entity_poly.entity_id
_entity_poly.type
_entity_poly.pdbx_seq_one_letter_code
_entity_poly.pdbx_strand_id
1 'polypeptide(L)'
;MTVIELILQIYMSDPKCRILVGAPTNSAVDTLGSRLLGFGVLEKEHMVRMSSYNAYSQGSIATQLMDISFVPHLGDPTSDSLIPDDRDDQTPTIYLNDLGHHRITLGTLATLSILNSAGLGKGFFTHVIIDEAGQCHEPETLLPIALVDPDITQLV
;
A
#
# COMPACT_ATOMS: atom_id res chain seq x y z
N MET A 1 -11.19 10.60 11.88
CA MET A 1 -11.24 11.92 11.21
C MET A 1 -9.84 12.24 10.75
N THR A 2 -8.92 12.61 11.63
CA THR A 2 -7.62 13.25 11.27
C THR A 2 -6.79 12.61 10.15
N VAL A 3 -6.60 11.28 10.14
CA VAL A 3 -5.73 10.62 9.13
C VAL A 3 -6.33 10.68 7.71
N ILE A 4 -7.64 10.53 7.58
CA ILE A 4 -8.28 10.54 6.25
C ILE A 4 -8.26 11.96 5.67
N GLU A 5 -8.56 12.97 6.48
CA GLU A 5 -8.48 14.36 6.03
C GLU A 5 -7.06 14.73 5.61
N LEU A 6 -6.05 14.27 6.35
CA LEU A 6 -4.63 14.46 5.99
C LEU A 6 -4.31 13.84 4.62
N ILE A 7 -4.67 12.57 4.40
CA ILE A 7 -4.42 11.88 3.12
C ILE A 7 -5.07 12.65 1.97
N LEU A 8 -6.33 13.08 2.14
CA LEU A 8 -7.06 13.86 1.14
C LEU A 8 -6.39 15.21 0.89
N GLN A 9 -5.93 15.90 1.92
CA GLN A 9 -5.24 17.18 1.78
C GLN A 9 -3.93 17.04 1.01
N ILE A 10 -3.09 16.05 1.33
CA ILE A 10 -1.85 15.78 0.61
C ILE A 10 -2.15 15.46 -0.86
N TYR A 11 -3.12 14.56 -1.10
CA TYR A 11 -3.54 14.18 -2.45
C TYR A 11 -4.04 15.37 -3.27
N MET A 12 -4.80 16.29 -2.67
CA MET A 12 -5.31 17.47 -3.39
C MET A 12 -4.24 18.56 -3.57
N SER A 13 -3.24 18.61 -2.70
CA SER A 13 -2.20 19.63 -2.73
C SER A 13 -1.08 19.35 -3.75
N ASP A 14 -0.70 18.09 -3.95
CA ASP A 14 0.43 17.74 -4.82
C ASP A 14 0.10 16.56 -5.76
N PRO A 15 -0.01 16.77 -7.09
CA PRO A 15 -0.26 15.68 -8.04
C PRO A 15 0.89 14.66 -8.11
N LYS A 16 2.09 15.02 -7.66
CA LYS A 16 3.26 14.13 -7.64
C LYS A 16 3.41 13.35 -6.33
N CYS A 17 2.48 13.52 -5.39
CA CYS A 17 2.55 12.80 -4.13
C CYS A 17 2.49 11.29 -4.34
N ARG A 18 3.34 10.57 -3.60
CA ARG A 18 3.29 9.13 -3.41
C ARG A 18 3.19 8.88 -1.91
N ILE A 19 2.01 8.43 -1.48
CA ILE A 19 1.62 8.27 -0.08
C ILE A 19 1.58 6.77 0.24
N LEU A 20 2.41 6.34 1.19
CA LEU A 20 2.33 5.01 1.77
C LEU A 20 1.53 5.09 3.06
N VAL A 21 0.46 4.30 3.19
CA VAL A 21 -0.37 4.24 4.39
C VAL A 21 -0.36 2.82 4.93
N GLY A 22 0.20 2.66 6.13
CA GLY A 22 0.27 1.40 6.85
C GLY A 22 -0.69 1.34 8.03
N ALA A 23 -1.24 0.17 8.31
CA ALA A 23 -1.98 -0.12 9.55
C ALA A 23 -1.64 -1.54 10.04
N PRO A 24 -1.86 -1.89 11.33
CA PRO A 24 -1.46 -3.20 11.86
C PRO A 24 -2.32 -4.36 11.32
N THR A 25 -3.59 -4.14 11.03
CA THR A 25 -4.54 -5.21 10.67
C THR A 25 -5.22 -4.95 9.32
N ASN A 26 -5.64 -6.01 8.64
CA ASN A 26 -6.37 -5.87 7.37
C ASN A 26 -7.60 -4.99 7.57
N SER A 27 -8.45 -5.28 8.55
CA SER A 27 -9.68 -4.53 8.81
C SER A 27 -9.46 -3.02 9.06
N ALA A 28 -8.32 -2.62 9.65
CA ALA A 28 -7.96 -1.20 9.77
C ALA A 28 -7.66 -0.58 8.40
N VAL A 29 -6.88 -1.27 7.55
CA VAL A 29 -6.63 -0.87 6.15
C VAL A 29 -7.94 -0.79 5.35
N ASP A 30 -8.84 -1.76 5.50
CA ASP A 30 -10.16 -1.76 4.87
C ASP A 30 -10.98 -0.53 5.26
N THR A 31 -11.01 -0.25 6.57
CA THR A 31 -11.79 0.87 7.10
C THR A 31 -11.27 2.20 6.56
N LEU A 32 -9.94 2.37 6.50
CA LEU A 32 -9.31 3.53 5.87
C LEU A 32 -9.65 3.62 4.38
N GLY A 33 -9.40 2.55 3.62
CA GLY A 33 -9.61 2.51 2.17
C GLY A 33 -11.06 2.77 1.78
N SER A 34 -12.01 2.10 2.43
CA SER A 34 -13.44 2.29 2.16
C SER A 34 -13.91 3.70 2.48
N ARG A 35 -13.39 4.31 3.56
CA ARG A 35 -13.70 5.71 3.86
C ARG A 35 -13.11 6.66 2.84
N LEU A 36 -11.85 6.47 2.45
CA LEU A 36 -11.17 7.26 1.41
C LEU A 36 -11.97 7.25 0.09
N LEU A 37 -12.40 6.07 -0.37
CA LEU A 37 -13.27 5.96 -1.55
C LEU A 37 -14.65 6.59 -1.33
N GLY A 38 -15.21 6.45 -0.13
CA GLY A 38 -16.51 7.01 0.24
C GLY A 38 -16.60 8.54 0.16
N PHE A 39 -15.48 9.26 0.25
CA PHE A 39 -15.45 10.71 0.04
C PHE A 39 -15.65 11.13 -1.42
N GLY A 40 -15.42 10.22 -2.39
CA GLY A 40 -15.65 10.48 -3.81
C GLY A 40 -14.69 11.49 -4.46
N VAL A 41 -13.60 11.85 -3.77
CA VAL A 41 -12.57 12.78 -4.26
C VAL A 41 -11.43 12.06 -4.97
N LEU A 42 -11.22 10.78 -4.66
CA LEU A 42 -10.12 9.96 -5.17
C LEU A 42 -10.57 9.11 -6.35
N GLU A 43 -9.73 9.05 -7.38
CA GLU A 43 -9.88 8.09 -8.48
C GLU A 43 -9.33 6.73 -8.02
N LYS A 44 -10.05 5.65 -8.36
CA LYS A 44 -9.66 4.28 -7.95
C LYS A 44 -8.29 3.91 -8.50
N GLU A 45 -7.98 4.40 -9.70
CA GLU A 45 -6.73 4.18 -10.44
C GLU A 45 -5.52 4.78 -9.71
N HIS A 46 -5.73 5.81 -8.88
CA HIS A 46 -4.67 6.40 -8.06
C HIS A 46 -4.44 5.65 -6.74
N MET A 47 -5.28 4.67 -6.42
CA MET A 47 -5.22 3.91 -5.19
C MET A 47 -4.84 2.46 -5.47
N VAL A 48 -3.98 1.92 -4.62
CA VAL A 48 -3.68 0.50 -4.60
C VAL A 48 -3.69 0.03 -3.16
N ARG A 49 -4.30 -1.14 -2.95
CA ARG A 49 -4.28 -1.85 -1.70
C ARG A 49 -3.45 -3.12 -1.87
N MET A 50 -2.32 -3.18 -1.19
CA MET A 50 -1.50 -4.37 -1.10
C MET A 50 -2.04 -5.29 -0.02
N SER A 51 -2.41 -6.50 -0.43
CA SER A 51 -2.92 -7.55 0.45
C SER A 51 -2.03 -8.79 0.35
N SER A 52 -1.90 -9.55 1.44
CA SER A 52 -1.23 -10.85 1.37
C SER A 52 -2.08 -11.86 0.61
N TYR A 53 -1.43 -12.88 0.03
CA TYR A 53 -2.13 -13.96 -0.68
C TYR A 53 -3.19 -14.65 0.21
N ASN A 54 -2.87 -14.87 1.49
CA ASN A 54 -3.81 -15.49 2.42
C ASN A 54 -5.04 -14.60 2.68
N ALA A 55 -4.84 -13.30 2.85
CA ALA A 55 -5.96 -12.36 3.05
C ALA A 55 -6.89 -12.32 1.82
N TYR A 56 -6.30 -12.38 0.62
CA TYR A 56 -7.05 -12.42 -0.63
C TYR A 56 -7.81 -13.73 -0.83
N SER A 57 -7.13 -14.87 -0.75
CA SER A 57 -7.72 -16.21 -0.97
C SER A 57 -8.80 -16.58 0.05
N GLN A 58 -8.74 -16.02 1.27
CA GLN A 58 -9.78 -16.22 2.29
C GLN A 58 -10.95 -15.22 2.18
N GLY A 59 -10.95 -14.32 1.20
CA GLY A 59 -12.00 -13.30 1.04
C GLY A 59 -12.06 -12.32 2.21
N SER A 60 -10.94 -12.08 2.88
CA SER A 60 -10.86 -11.20 4.07
C SER A 60 -10.70 -9.72 3.72
N ILE A 61 -11.03 -9.33 2.49
CA ILE A 61 -10.92 -7.97 1.96
C ILE A 61 -12.34 -7.45 1.70
N ALA A 62 -12.60 -6.22 2.12
CA ALA A 62 -13.86 -5.54 1.92
C ALA A 62 -14.19 -5.43 0.44
N THR A 63 -15.44 -5.76 0.08
CA THR A 63 -15.91 -5.85 -1.30
C THR A 63 -15.68 -4.56 -2.11
N GLN A 64 -15.75 -3.39 -1.45
CA GLN A 64 -15.54 -2.08 -2.07
C GLN A 64 -14.09 -1.86 -2.54
N LEU A 65 -13.13 -2.61 -2.00
CA LEU A 65 -11.71 -2.48 -2.27
C LEU A 65 -11.17 -3.58 -3.17
N MET A 66 -12.00 -4.55 -3.56
CA MET A 66 -11.58 -5.67 -4.41
C MET A 66 -11.00 -5.20 -5.74
N ASP A 67 -11.61 -4.17 -6.35
CA ASP A 67 -11.16 -3.59 -7.62
C ASP A 67 -9.76 -2.94 -7.56
N ILE A 68 -9.31 -2.57 -6.35
CA ILE A 68 -8.02 -1.92 -6.12
C ILE A 68 -7.09 -2.77 -5.24
N SER A 69 -7.43 -4.03 -4.99
CA SER A 69 -6.65 -4.90 -4.13
C SER A 69 -5.79 -5.86 -4.92
N PHE A 70 -4.49 -5.85 -4.65
CA PHE A 70 -3.51 -6.65 -5.35
C PHE A 70 -2.57 -7.36 -4.39
N VAL A 71 -2.12 -8.54 -4.78
CA VAL A 71 -1.05 -9.27 -4.07
C VAL A 71 0.30 -8.78 -4.64
N PRO A 72 1.23 -8.32 -3.79
CA PRO A 72 2.50 -7.83 -4.29
C PRO A 72 3.42 -8.98 -4.70
N HIS A 73 4.12 -8.79 -5.82
CA HIS A 73 5.06 -9.77 -6.35
C HIS A 73 6.44 -9.17 -6.56
N LEU A 74 7.45 -9.82 -5.97
CA LEU A 74 8.85 -9.45 -6.07
C LEU A 74 9.47 -10.17 -7.27
N GLY A 75 9.22 -9.64 -8.46
CA GLY A 75 9.70 -10.18 -9.72
C GLY A 75 9.53 -9.13 -10.82
N ASP A 76 10.16 -9.34 -11.97
CA ASP A 76 9.94 -8.52 -13.15
C ASP A 76 8.96 -9.26 -14.07
N PRO A 77 7.88 -8.62 -14.57
CA PRO A 77 6.99 -9.25 -15.55
C PRO A 77 7.72 -9.74 -16.82
N THR A 78 8.91 -9.20 -17.10
CA THR A 78 9.73 -9.54 -18.27
C THR A 78 10.78 -10.63 -17.99
N SER A 79 10.96 -11.05 -16.74
CA SER A 79 11.83 -12.16 -16.40
C SER A 79 11.14 -13.47 -16.78
N ASP A 80 11.59 -14.06 -17.89
CA ASP A 80 11.21 -15.37 -18.45
C ASP A 80 11.49 -16.59 -17.51
N SER A 81 11.63 -16.34 -16.21
CA SER A 81 11.74 -17.35 -15.18
C SER A 81 10.35 -17.92 -14.92
N LEU A 82 9.90 -18.77 -15.84
CA LEU A 82 8.75 -19.65 -15.70
C LEU A 82 9.01 -20.67 -14.57
N ILE A 83 9.05 -20.21 -13.32
CA ILE A 83 8.55 -21.04 -12.24
C ILE A 83 7.05 -20.79 -12.30
N PRO A 84 6.22 -21.79 -12.67
CA PRO A 84 4.79 -21.67 -12.49
C PRO A 84 4.59 -21.37 -11.01
N ASP A 85 4.24 -20.12 -10.69
CA ASP A 85 3.74 -19.80 -9.36
C ASP A 85 2.47 -20.65 -9.29
N ASP A 86 2.42 -21.68 -8.44
CA ASP A 86 1.22 -22.52 -8.17
C ASP A 86 0.05 -21.69 -7.58
N ARG A 87 0.12 -20.36 -7.72
CA ARG A 87 -0.92 -19.40 -7.36
C ARG A 87 -1.96 -19.41 -8.45
N ASP A 88 -3.21 -19.45 -8.00
CA ASP A 88 -4.38 -19.44 -8.87
C ASP A 88 -4.29 -18.27 -9.87
N ASP A 89 -4.46 -18.57 -11.17
CA ASP A 89 -4.35 -17.66 -12.33
C ASP A 89 -5.29 -16.43 -12.24
N GLN A 90 -6.15 -16.41 -11.22
CA GLN A 90 -7.13 -15.37 -10.93
C GLN A 90 -6.69 -14.38 -9.84
N THR A 91 -5.49 -14.51 -9.26
CA THR A 91 -5.04 -13.59 -8.20
C THR A 91 -4.53 -12.28 -8.81
N PRO A 92 -5.19 -11.14 -8.58
CA PRO A 92 -4.74 -9.85 -9.09
C PRO A 92 -3.41 -9.51 -8.43
N THR A 93 -2.37 -9.44 -9.24
CA THR A 93 -0.99 -9.27 -8.79
C THR A 93 -0.48 -7.91 -9.24
N ILE A 94 0.30 -7.25 -8.38
CA ILE A 94 1.00 -6.00 -8.73
C ILE A 94 2.51 -6.20 -8.62
N TYR A 95 3.22 -5.83 -9.67
CA TYR A 95 4.68 -5.76 -9.66
C TYR A 95 5.11 -4.46 -9.02
N LEU A 96 6.18 -4.51 -8.22
CA LEU A 96 6.58 -3.34 -7.42
C LEU A 96 7.09 -2.18 -8.29
N ASN A 97 7.51 -2.46 -9.53
CA ASN A 97 7.86 -1.43 -10.53
C ASN A 97 6.63 -0.61 -10.97
N ASP A 98 5.44 -1.21 -10.97
CA ASP A 98 4.20 -0.55 -11.40
C ASP A 98 3.58 0.31 -10.29
N LEU A 99 4.12 0.23 -9.07
CA LEU A 99 3.61 0.98 -7.92
C LEU A 99 3.68 2.50 -8.13
N GLY A 100 4.56 2.96 -9.03
CA GLY A 100 4.70 4.38 -9.39
C GLY A 100 3.50 4.95 -10.16
N HIS A 101 2.62 4.10 -10.69
CA HIS A 101 1.38 4.54 -11.34
C HIS A 101 0.29 4.95 -10.33
N HIS A 102 0.44 4.53 -9.08
CA HIS A 102 -0.49 4.85 -8.01
C HIS A 102 0.07 5.95 -7.11
N ARG A 103 -0.83 6.79 -6.61
CA ARG A 103 -0.49 7.90 -5.71
C ARG A 103 -0.65 7.52 -4.24
N ILE A 104 -1.52 6.54 -3.95
CA ILE A 104 -1.82 6.09 -2.60
C ILE A 104 -1.66 4.57 -2.55
N THR A 105 -0.73 4.09 -1.73
CA THR A 105 -0.50 2.68 -1.46
C THR A 105 -0.95 2.36 -0.04
N LEU A 106 -1.97 1.53 0.10
CA LEU A 106 -2.52 1.06 1.37
C LEU A 106 -2.05 -0.37 1.63
N GLY A 107 -1.72 -0.73 2.87
CA GLY A 107 -1.43 -2.12 3.21
C GLY A 107 -1.21 -2.33 4.69
N THR A 108 -1.18 -3.59 5.11
CA THR A 108 -0.74 -3.90 6.47
C THR A 108 0.76 -3.69 6.59
N LEU A 109 1.25 -3.26 7.76
CA LEU A 109 2.69 -3.04 7.97
C LEU A 109 3.53 -4.27 7.58
N ALA A 110 3.05 -5.46 7.93
CA ALA A 110 3.68 -6.72 7.52
C ALA A 110 3.70 -6.92 6.00
N THR A 111 2.60 -6.61 5.29
CA THR A 111 2.56 -6.75 3.82
C THR A 111 3.45 -5.70 3.13
N LEU A 112 3.43 -4.47 3.62
CA LEU A 112 4.25 -3.37 3.09
C LEU A 112 5.75 -3.61 3.30
N SER A 113 6.15 -4.49 4.22
CA SER A 113 7.56 -4.87 4.40
C SER A 113 8.23 -5.37 3.12
N ILE A 114 7.46 -5.96 2.18
CA ILE A 114 7.97 -6.44 0.89
C ILE A 114 8.62 -5.30 0.07
N LEU A 115 8.17 -4.07 0.28
CA LEU A 115 8.70 -2.88 -0.39
C LEU A 115 10.17 -2.62 -0.03
N ASN A 116 10.63 -3.09 1.14
CA ASN A 116 12.05 -2.98 1.52
C ASN A 116 12.97 -3.85 0.65
N SER A 117 12.43 -4.95 0.11
CA SER A 117 13.15 -5.85 -0.79
C SER A 117 13.00 -5.45 -2.26
N ALA A 118 12.12 -4.48 -2.55
CA ALA A 118 11.75 -4.09 -3.91
C ALA A 118 12.81 -3.30 -4.67
N GLY A 119 13.87 -2.86 -3.99
CA GLY A 119 14.84 -1.92 -4.58
C GLY A 119 14.22 -0.56 -4.93
N LEU A 120 13.03 -0.24 -4.40
CA LEU A 120 12.47 1.10 -4.48
C LEU A 120 13.45 2.05 -3.79
N GLY A 121 13.96 3.04 -4.53
CA GLY A 121 14.89 4.01 -3.97
C GLY A 121 14.29 4.69 -2.74
N LYS A 122 15.13 5.03 -1.75
CA LYS A 122 14.70 5.90 -0.65
C LYS A 122 14.10 7.18 -1.23
N GLY A 123 13.00 7.64 -0.65
CA GLY A 123 12.29 8.81 -1.18
C GLY A 123 11.34 8.50 -2.33
N PHE A 124 11.16 7.21 -2.67
CA PHE A 124 10.06 6.79 -3.54
C PHE A 124 8.74 7.31 -2.97
N PHE A 125 8.43 7.04 -1.71
CA PHE A 125 7.28 7.65 -1.07
C PHE A 125 7.63 9.05 -0.57
N THR A 126 6.83 10.03 -0.99
CA THR A 126 6.91 11.42 -0.49
C THR A 126 6.35 11.54 0.92
N HIS A 127 5.40 10.67 1.28
CA HIS A 127 4.72 10.66 2.57
C HIS A 127 4.56 9.21 3.03
N VAL A 128 4.84 8.97 4.31
CA VAL A 128 4.61 7.68 4.97
C VAL A 128 3.73 7.96 6.18
N ILE A 129 2.60 7.27 6.26
CA ILE A 129 1.59 7.44 7.30
C ILE A 129 1.34 6.10 7.97
N ILE A 130 1.39 6.05 9.30
CA ILE A 130 1.07 4.84 10.07
C ILE A 130 -0.18 5.08 10.90
N ASP A 131 -1.30 4.49 10.49
CA ASP A 131 -2.52 4.52 11.28
C ASP A 131 -2.48 3.45 12.39
N GLU A 132 -3.13 3.77 13.51
CA GLU A 132 -3.14 2.93 14.72
C GLU A 132 -1.72 2.57 15.23
N ALA A 133 -0.73 3.43 15.01
CA ALA A 133 0.67 3.20 15.41
C ALA A 133 0.84 2.89 16.90
N GLY A 134 -0.05 3.43 17.75
CA GLY A 134 -0.06 3.15 19.20
C GLY A 134 -0.42 1.69 19.56
N GLN A 135 -0.94 0.91 18.61
CA GLN A 135 -1.23 -0.52 18.76
C GLN A 135 -0.13 -1.41 18.14
N CYS A 136 0.88 -0.80 17.50
CA CYS A 136 1.95 -1.52 16.83
C CYS A 136 3.16 -1.71 17.76
N HIS A 137 3.89 -2.80 17.56
CA HIS A 137 5.21 -2.95 18.16
C HIS A 137 6.23 -2.12 17.38
N GLU A 138 7.29 -1.66 18.07
CA GLU A 138 8.40 -0.94 17.45
C GLU A 138 8.89 -1.58 16.13
N PRO A 139 9.22 -2.89 16.06
CA PRO A 139 9.68 -3.50 14.81
C PRO A 139 8.67 -3.40 13.66
N GLU A 140 7.37 -3.39 13.93
CA GLU A 140 6.34 -3.26 12.90
C GLU A 140 6.32 -1.85 12.32
N THR A 141 6.44 -0.83 13.19
CA THR A 141 6.47 0.58 12.75
C THR A 141 7.73 0.92 11.96
N LEU A 142 8.85 0.23 12.22
CA LEU A 142 10.10 0.44 11.50
C LEU A 142 10.06 -0.04 10.03
N LEU A 143 9.15 -0.96 9.68
CA LEU A 143 9.04 -1.50 8.33
C LEU A 143 8.79 -0.44 7.25
N PRO A 144 7.77 0.44 7.36
CA PRO A 144 7.59 1.54 6.42
C PRO A 144 8.61 2.68 6.64
N ILE A 145 9.11 2.88 7.87
CA ILE A 145 10.10 3.92 8.16
C ILE A 145 11.44 3.65 7.44
N ALA A 146 11.80 2.39 7.22
CA ALA A 146 13.01 2.02 6.49
C ALA A 146 13.04 2.53 5.03
N LEU A 147 11.88 2.86 4.45
CA LEU A 147 11.71 3.40 3.10
C LEU A 147 11.84 4.93 3.03
N VAL A 148 11.86 5.60 4.19
CA VAL A 148 11.90 7.07 4.31
C VAL A 148 13.28 7.58 3.89
N ASP A 149 13.26 8.60 3.03
CA ASP A 149 14.41 9.48 2.85
C ASP A 149 14.25 10.70 3.78
N PRO A 150 15.20 10.97 4.69
CA PRO A 150 15.06 12.03 5.69
C PRO A 150 15.00 13.44 5.08
N ASP A 151 15.50 13.64 3.85
CA ASP A 151 15.53 14.95 3.20
C ASP A 151 14.26 15.21 2.37
N ILE A 152 13.52 14.16 2.01
CA ILE A 152 12.43 14.22 1.02
C ILE A 152 11.11 13.71 1.59
N THR A 153 11.12 12.63 2.35
CA THR A 153 9.93 11.92 2.80
C THR A 153 9.42 12.49 4.13
N GLN A 154 8.13 12.85 4.16
CA GLN A 154 7.44 13.23 5.39
C GLN A 154 6.87 11.98 6.08
N LEU A 155 7.27 11.75 7.33
CA LEU A 155 6.69 10.72 8.18
C LEU A 155 5.61 11.34 9.07
N VAL A 156 4.40 10.78 9.06
CA VAL A 156 3.26 11.28 9.85
C VAL A 156 2.61 10.16 10.67
#